data_AF-A0A954MQM7-F1
#
_entry.id   AF-A0A954MQM7-F1
#
_cell.length_a   1.000
_cell.length_b   1.000
_cell.length_c   1.000
_cell.angle_alpha   90.00
_cell.angle_beta   90.00
_cell.angle_gamma   90.00
#
_symmetry.space_group_name_H-M   'P 1'
#
loop_
_entity.id
_entity.type
_entity.pdbx_description
1 polymer ?
#
loop_
_entity_poly.entity_id
_entity_poly.type
_entity_poly.pdbx_seq_one_letter_code
_entity_poly.pdbx_strand_id
1 'polypeptide(L)'
;MLTNQFPQLQFPLTAADAQRLPRNPAYRYRVCPDHLELDPQPRCGHALLTTDSSVGVRDSAGGWTARPLAASDWPSLTDLFLDAFTSTLPLSVLSAEDCQRIAEESLSRTRAGDDGLLIDSASFVIRQPGHQGIIAAILITLMPAGNLRNFTDPIWQESSPKDALTQHWGRPHLTWVMTSPSYARRGLARHLLQLALLELKQLGYSELASTFLLDNVPSLLWHWSCGFHLQAAFSE
;
A
#
# COMPACT_ATOMS: atom_id res chain seq x y z
N MET A 1 -2.16 5.53 -8.57
CA MET A 1 -1.02 5.54 -7.64
C MET A 1 0.03 4.49 -8.02
N LEU A 2 -0.30 3.19 -8.00
CA LEU A 2 0.65 2.12 -8.38
C LEU A 2 0.72 1.81 -9.89
N THR A 3 -0.34 2.08 -10.64
CA THR A 3 -0.51 1.54 -12.01
C THR A 3 0.47 2.06 -13.04
N ASN A 4 0.96 3.30 -12.87
CA ASN A 4 1.87 3.94 -13.81
C ASN A 4 3.35 3.60 -13.54
N GLN A 5 3.63 2.87 -12.47
CA GLN A 5 4.99 2.53 -12.05
C GLN A 5 5.41 1.13 -12.51
N PHE A 6 4.48 0.36 -13.11
CA PHE A 6 4.76 -0.99 -13.54
C PHE A 6 5.32 -0.97 -14.96
N PRO A 7 6.58 -1.38 -15.16
CA PRO A 7 7.16 -1.40 -16.49
C PRO A 7 6.53 -2.51 -17.31
N GLN A 8 6.48 -2.29 -18.63
CA GLN A 8 6.25 -3.37 -19.57
C GLN A 8 7.41 -4.37 -19.46
N LEU A 9 7.10 -5.66 -19.41
CA LEU A 9 8.11 -6.72 -19.38
C LEU A 9 8.23 -7.36 -20.76
N GLN A 10 9.45 -7.71 -21.16
CA GLN A 10 9.70 -8.42 -22.41
C GLN A 10 10.53 -9.68 -22.13
N PHE A 11 10.07 -10.81 -22.66
CA PHE A 11 10.75 -12.10 -22.53
C PHE A 11 11.10 -12.66 -23.90
N PRO A 12 12.35 -13.10 -24.14
CA PRO A 12 12.76 -13.68 -25.42
C PRO A 12 12.22 -15.11 -25.56
N LEU A 13 10.93 -15.23 -25.85
CA LEU A 13 10.20 -16.49 -25.96
C LEU A 13 9.53 -16.60 -27.32
N THR A 14 9.52 -17.81 -27.87
CA THR A 14 8.76 -18.09 -29.10
C THR A 14 7.25 -18.07 -28.81
N ALA A 15 6.44 -17.87 -29.86
CA ALA A 15 4.99 -17.96 -29.74
C ALA A 15 4.51 -19.32 -29.19
N ALA A 16 5.20 -20.41 -29.55
CA ALA A 16 4.88 -21.75 -29.07
C ALA A 16 5.15 -21.90 -27.57
N ASP A 17 6.27 -21.36 -27.08
CA ASP A 17 6.61 -21.39 -25.65
C ASP A 17 5.67 -20.47 -24.83
N ALA A 18 5.35 -19.28 -25.36
CA ALA A 18 4.45 -18.34 -24.71
C ALA A 18 3.04 -18.93 -24.47
N GLN A 19 2.54 -19.77 -25.38
CA GLN A 19 1.23 -20.44 -25.22
C GLN A 19 1.22 -21.47 -24.08
N ARG A 20 2.39 -21.99 -23.66
CA ARG A 20 2.51 -22.97 -22.59
C ARG A 20 2.62 -22.34 -21.21
N LEU A 21 2.80 -21.03 -21.13
CA LEU A 21 2.95 -20.33 -19.86
C LEU A 21 1.60 -20.18 -19.14
N PRO A 22 1.59 -20.32 -17.80
CA PRO A 22 0.44 -19.89 -17.01
C PRO A 22 0.24 -18.38 -17.18
N ARG A 23 -1.01 -17.96 -17.37
CA ARG A 23 -1.36 -16.54 -17.46
C ARG A 23 -1.63 -15.97 -16.08
N ASN A 24 -1.01 -14.84 -15.77
CA ASN A 24 -1.33 -14.05 -14.60
C ASN A 24 -2.35 -12.96 -14.99
N PRO A 25 -3.53 -12.88 -14.33
CA PRO A 25 -4.53 -11.87 -14.63
C PRO A 25 -4.07 -10.42 -14.40
N ALA A 26 -2.94 -10.20 -13.71
CA ALA A 26 -2.33 -8.88 -13.53
C ALA A 26 -1.60 -8.35 -14.77
N TYR A 27 -1.53 -9.13 -15.87
CA TYR A 27 -0.86 -8.72 -17.10
C TYR A 27 -1.71 -9.05 -18.33
N ARG A 28 -1.61 -8.16 -19.33
CA ARG A 28 -2.03 -8.45 -20.70
C ARG A 28 -0.83 -9.01 -21.45
N TYR A 29 -1.04 -10.17 -22.08
CA TYR A 29 -0.01 -10.90 -22.81
C TYR A 29 -0.12 -10.56 -24.29
N ARG A 30 0.95 -10.04 -24.89
CA ARG A 30 1.06 -9.81 -26.33
C ARG A 30 2.19 -10.67 -26.89
N VAL A 31 1.82 -11.65 -27.71
CA VAL A 31 2.78 -12.57 -28.33
C VAL A 31 3.31 -11.94 -29.62
N CYS A 32 4.61 -11.64 -29.66
CA CYS A 32 5.33 -11.16 -30.82
C CYS A 32 6.11 -12.32 -31.49
N PRO A 33 6.67 -12.13 -32.70
CA PRO A 33 7.38 -13.21 -33.40
C PRO A 33 8.60 -13.76 -32.65
N ASP A 34 9.33 -12.92 -31.92
CA ASP A 34 10.62 -13.21 -31.27
C ASP A 34 10.60 -12.98 -29.75
N HIS A 35 9.48 -12.51 -29.19
CA HIS A 35 9.35 -12.25 -27.76
C HIS A 35 7.88 -12.25 -27.29
N LEU A 36 7.69 -12.28 -25.98
CA LEU A 36 6.43 -12.06 -25.29
C LEU A 36 6.49 -10.73 -24.55
N GLU A 37 5.55 -9.82 -24.83
CA GLU A 37 5.36 -8.60 -24.03
C GLU A 37 4.27 -8.83 -22.97
N LEU A 38 4.55 -8.43 -21.74
CA LEU A 38 3.55 -8.35 -20.67
C LEU A 38 3.31 -6.88 -20.32
N ASP A 39 2.13 -6.38 -20.66
CA ASP A 39 1.68 -5.07 -20.21
C ASP A 39 0.99 -5.21 -18.85
N PRO A 40 1.44 -4.52 -17.79
CA PRO A 40 0.76 -4.54 -16.52
C PRO A 40 -0.70 -4.10 -16.66
N GLN A 41 -1.61 -4.89 -16.10
CA GLN A 41 -3.04 -4.60 -15.95
C GLN A 41 -3.41 -4.80 -14.47
N PRO A 42 -2.82 -4.00 -13.57
CA PRO A 42 -3.08 -4.13 -12.15
C PRO A 42 -4.57 -3.95 -11.87
N ARG A 43 -5.19 -4.98 -11.33
CA ARG A 43 -6.57 -4.91 -10.87
C ARG A 43 -6.54 -4.52 -9.40
N CYS A 44 -7.18 -3.42 -9.06
CA CYS A 44 -7.27 -2.97 -7.67
C CYS A 44 -8.59 -3.42 -7.03
N GLY A 45 -8.51 -3.82 -5.77
CA GLY A 45 -9.64 -3.90 -4.86
C GLY A 45 -9.69 -2.63 -4.00
N HIS A 46 -10.91 -2.25 -3.60
CA HIS A 46 -11.13 -1.17 -2.65
C HIS A 46 -11.84 -1.74 -1.43
N ALA A 47 -11.49 -1.25 -0.26
CA ALA A 47 -12.14 -1.65 0.96
C ALA A 47 -12.30 -0.50 1.94
N LEU A 48 -13.32 -0.61 2.80
CA LEU A 48 -13.63 0.35 3.84
C LEU A 48 -13.58 -0.34 5.20
N LEU A 49 -13.07 0.35 6.21
CA LEU A 49 -13.10 -0.07 7.60
C LEU A 49 -13.65 1.07 8.46
N THR A 50 -14.60 0.79 9.34
CA THR A 50 -15.10 1.81 10.29
C THR A 50 -14.06 2.03 11.40
N THR A 51 -13.91 3.26 11.87
CA THR A 51 -12.93 3.56 12.94
C THR A 51 -13.34 2.99 14.31
N ASP A 52 -14.60 2.57 14.45
CA ASP A 52 -15.11 1.80 15.60
C ASP A 52 -14.79 0.30 15.55
N SER A 53 -14.23 -0.20 14.45
CA SER A 53 -13.91 -1.61 14.29
C SER A 53 -12.82 -2.06 15.29
N SER A 54 -13.04 -3.21 15.92
CA SER A 54 -12.04 -3.88 16.75
C SER A 54 -11.16 -4.77 15.89
N VAL A 55 -9.91 -4.36 15.69
CA VAL A 55 -8.98 -5.12 14.86
C VAL A 55 -8.26 -6.13 15.73
N GLY A 56 -8.88 -7.29 16.01
CA GLY A 56 -8.43 -8.27 17.02
C GLY A 56 -6.91 -8.42 17.19
N VAL A 57 -6.33 -7.59 18.06
CA VAL A 57 -4.88 -7.56 18.31
C VAL A 57 -4.59 -8.71 19.25
N ARG A 58 -3.73 -9.64 18.82
CA ARG A 58 -3.18 -10.61 19.76
C ARG A 58 -2.08 -9.92 20.53
N ASP A 59 -2.11 -10.02 21.85
CA ASP A 59 -0.98 -9.62 22.70
C ASP A 59 0.26 -10.35 22.21
N SER A 60 1.08 -9.62 21.47
CA SER A 60 2.38 -10.10 21.05
C SER A 60 3.33 -9.78 22.20
N ALA A 61 3.84 -10.82 22.85
CA ALA A 61 4.89 -10.72 23.86
C ALA A 61 6.25 -10.23 23.28
N GLY A 62 6.25 -9.52 22.15
CA GLY A 62 7.44 -8.99 21.52
C GLY A 62 7.78 -7.63 22.11
N GLY A 63 9.02 -7.47 22.58
CA GLY A 63 9.54 -6.21 23.12
C GLY A 63 9.75 -5.10 22.08
N TRP A 64 8.90 -5.01 21.06
CA TRP A 64 8.93 -3.94 20.07
C TRP A 64 8.11 -2.73 20.55
N THR A 65 8.36 -1.58 19.94
CA THR A 65 7.70 -0.31 20.29
C THR A 65 7.14 0.35 19.05
N ALA A 66 5.86 0.71 19.10
CA ALA A 66 5.22 1.55 18.10
C ALA A 66 5.32 3.01 18.51
N ARG A 67 5.53 3.90 17.54
CA ARG A 67 5.48 5.36 17.75
C ARG A 67 5.03 6.08 16.47
N PRO A 68 4.56 7.33 16.57
CA PRO A 68 4.28 8.15 15.40
C PRO A 68 5.49 8.23 14.46
N LEU A 69 5.19 8.32 13.17
CA LEU A 69 6.18 8.54 12.12
C LEU A 69 6.91 9.87 12.36
N ALA A 70 8.24 9.86 12.26
CA ALA A 70 9.06 11.06 12.35
C ALA A 70 9.74 11.36 11.01
N ALA A 71 10.11 12.63 10.78
CA ALA A 71 10.82 13.04 9.56
C ALA A 71 12.15 12.28 9.33
N SER A 72 12.80 11.83 10.40
CA SER A 72 14.04 11.05 10.34
C SER A 72 13.85 9.59 9.92
N ASP A 73 12.61 9.09 9.83
CA ASP A 73 12.32 7.70 9.50
C ASP A 73 12.30 7.42 7.99
N TRP A 74 12.07 8.44 7.17
CA TRP A 74 11.90 8.30 5.72
C TRP A 74 13.02 7.52 5.02
N PRO A 75 14.32 7.72 5.32
CA PRO A 75 15.37 6.90 4.73
C PRO A 75 15.22 5.41 5.04
N SER A 76 14.85 5.05 6.28
CA SER A 76 14.63 3.66 6.70
C SER A 76 13.33 3.05 6.15
N LEU A 77 12.37 3.87 5.70
CA LEU A 77 11.16 3.37 5.06
C LEU A 77 11.45 2.78 3.68
N THR A 78 12.45 3.29 2.95
CA THR A 78 12.86 2.72 1.67
C THR A 78 13.39 1.29 1.84
N ASP A 79 14.26 1.07 2.84
CA ASP A 79 14.76 -0.27 3.16
C ASP A 79 13.63 -1.23 3.53
N LEU A 80 12.69 -0.75 4.36
CA LEU A 80 11.52 -1.53 4.75
C LEU A 80 10.60 -1.84 3.56
N PHE A 81 10.40 -0.89 2.65
CA PHE A 81 9.59 -1.08 1.45
C PHE A 81 10.16 -2.19 0.58
N LEU A 82 11.47 -2.16 0.35
CA LEU A 82 12.17 -3.17 -0.42
C LEU A 82 12.06 -4.54 0.24
N ASP A 83 12.32 -4.61 1.55
CA ASP A 83 12.20 -5.86 2.30
C ASP A 83 10.77 -6.43 2.25
N ALA A 84 9.76 -5.56 2.36
CA ALA A 84 8.35 -5.97 2.35
C ALA A 84 7.84 -6.41 0.96
N PHE A 85 8.29 -5.78 -0.12
CA PHE A 85 7.63 -5.92 -1.43
C PHE A 85 8.50 -6.52 -2.55
N THR A 86 9.83 -6.62 -2.42
CA THR A 86 10.70 -7.15 -3.50
C THR A 86 10.38 -8.60 -3.89
N SER A 87 9.73 -9.38 -3.02
CA SER A 87 9.27 -10.74 -3.36
C SER A 87 7.89 -10.79 -4.02
N THR A 88 7.22 -9.65 -4.17
CA THR A 88 5.86 -9.54 -4.71
C THR A 88 5.91 -8.96 -6.12
N LEU A 89 5.05 -9.45 -7.01
CA LEU A 89 4.93 -8.86 -8.34
C LEU A 89 4.40 -7.41 -8.27
N PRO A 90 4.85 -6.53 -9.16
CA PRO A 90 5.87 -6.77 -10.19
C PRO A 90 7.31 -6.62 -9.73
N LEU A 91 7.58 -6.19 -8.49
CA LEU A 91 8.94 -5.88 -8.05
C LEU A 91 9.87 -7.10 -8.11
N SER A 92 9.35 -8.30 -7.90
CA SER A 92 10.15 -9.54 -7.93
C SER A 92 10.77 -9.90 -9.27
N VAL A 93 10.39 -9.22 -10.36
CA VAL A 93 10.98 -9.42 -11.70
C VAL A 93 11.84 -8.25 -12.16
N LEU A 94 11.99 -7.22 -11.34
CA LEU A 94 12.79 -6.04 -11.66
C LEU A 94 14.24 -6.20 -11.18
N SER A 95 15.13 -5.39 -11.74
CA SER A 95 16.49 -5.26 -11.22
C SER A 95 16.47 -4.67 -9.80
N ALA A 96 17.53 -4.91 -9.02
CA ALA A 96 17.65 -4.31 -7.69
C ALA A 96 17.67 -2.76 -7.76
N GLU A 97 18.28 -2.19 -8.81
CA GLU A 97 18.32 -0.75 -9.06
C GLU A 97 16.92 -0.18 -9.36
N ASP A 98 16.13 -0.86 -10.20
CA ASP A 98 14.76 -0.45 -10.48
C ASP A 98 13.86 -0.58 -9.25
N CYS A 99 14.03 -1.64 -8.46
CA CYS A 99 13.33 -1.79 -7.19
C CYS A 99 13.63 -0.62 -6.25
N GLN A 100 14.92 -0.28 -6.08
CA GLN A 100 15.37 0.84 -5.25
C GLN A 100 14.73 2.15 -5.71
N ARG A 101 14.82 2.46 -7.01
CA ARG A 101 14.26 3.67 -7.60
C ARG A 101 12.74 3.76 -7.39
N ILE A 102 12.00 2.68 -7.65
CA ILE A 102 10.54 2.65 -7.44
C ILE A 102 10.18 2.88 -5.97
N ALA A 103 10.92 2.27 -5.03
CA ALA A 103 10.70 2.46 -3.60
C ALA A 103 10.91 3.93 -3.19
N GLU A 104 12.01 4.53 -3.62
CA GLU A 104 12.34 5.94 -3.35
C GLU A 104 11.32 6.90 -3.95
N GLU A 105 10.95 6.71 -5.22
CA GLU A 105 9.95 7.53 -5.92
C GLU A 105 8.58 7.42 -5.24
N SER A 106 8.15 6.21 -4.89
CA SER A 106 6.85 5.97 -4.26
C SER A 106 6.74 6.64 -2.90
N LEU A 107 7.75 6.47 -2.04
CA LEU A 107 7.77 7.09 -0.72
C LEU A 107 7.93 8.62 -0.80
N SER A 108 8.72 9.11 -1.75
CA SER A 108 8.87 10.56 -1.97
C SER A 108 7.57 11.21 -2.39
N ARG A 109 6.80 10.58 -3.29
CA ARG A 109 5.45 11.02 -3.69
C ARG A 109 4.49 11.05 -2.50
N THR A 110 4.45 9.99 -1.71
CA THR A 110 3.62 9.94 -0.49
C THR A 110 4.00 11.06 0.47
N ARG A 111 5.29 11.31 0.67
CA ARG A 111 5.78 12.40 1.53
C ARG A 111 5.42 13.79 0.98
N ALA A 112 5.46 13.95 -0.35
CA ALA A 112 5.14 15.20 -1.03
C ALA A 112 3.63 15.51 -1.06
N GLY A 113 2.79 14.53 -0.73
CA GLY A 113 1.33 14.66 -0.78
C GLY A 113 0.70 14.29 -2.12
N ASP A 114 1.49 13.80 -3.07
CA ASP A 114 1.01 13.34 -4.38
C ASP A 114 0.06 12.13 -4.25
N ASP A 115 0.16 11.44 -3.11
CA ASP A 115 -0.69 10.32 -2.75
C ASP A 115 -1.81 10.71 -1.76
N GLY A 116 -2.08 12.01 -1.65
CA GLY A 116 -2.92 12.61 -0.62
C GLY A 116 -2.10 13.18 0.53
N LEU A 117 -2.71 14.11 1.28
CA LEU A 117 -2.05 14.79 2.39
C LEU A 117 -1.74 13.78 3.51
N LEU A 118 -0.47 13.61 3.86
CA LEU A 118 -0.08 12.70 4.94
C LEU A 118 -0.73 13.10 6.27
N ILE A 119 -1.37 12.13 6.94
CA ILE A 119 -1.92 12.31 8.29
C ILE A 119 -0.86 11.82 9.28
N ASP A 120 0.08 12.71 9.63
CA ASP A 120 1.25 12.36 10.45
C ASP A 120 0.86 11.69 11.78
N SER A 121 -0.17 12.21 12.46
CA SER A 121 -0.63 11.66 13.75
C SER A 121 -1.21 10.25 13.63
N ALA A 122 -1.76 9.87 12.46
CA ALA A 122 -2.30 8.54 12.21
C ALA A 122 -1.30 7.60 11.49
N SER A 123 -0.07 8.06 11.25
CA SER A 123 0.99 7.29 10.60
C SER A 123 2.01 6.84 11.64
N PHE A 124 2.35 5.56 11.63
CA PHE A 124 3.10 4.93 12.71
C PHE A 124 4.19 4.00 12.18
N VAL A 125 5.23 3.83 12.99
CA VAL A 125 6.35 2.92 12.73
C VAL A 125 6.59 2.04 13.95
N ILE A 126 7.07 0.81 13.73
CA ILE A 126 7.53 -0.10 14.79
C ILE A 126 9.04 -0.30 14.69
N ARG A 127 9.70 -0.20 15.84
CA ARG A 127 11.11 -0.58 16.02
C ARG A 127 11.25 -1.69 17.05
N GLN A 128 12.21 -2.58 16.82
CA GLN A 128 12.62 -3.59 17.80
C GLN A 128 13.96 -3.20 18.43
N PRO A 129 14.10 -3.28 19.77
CA PRO A 129 15.37 -3.09 20.45
C PRO A 129 16.46 -3.99 19.85
N GLY A 130 17.62 -3.39 19.57
CA GLY A 130 18.76 -4.08 18.97
C GLY A 130 18.66 -4.30 17.45
N HIS A 131 17.52 -4.03 16.81
CA HIS A 131 17.41 -4.02 15.35
C HIS A 131 17.72 -2.63 14.80
N GLN A 132 18.61 -2.55 13.81
CA GLN A 132 18.86 -1.31 13.07
C GLN A 132 17.67 -1.06 12.14
N GLY A 133 16.94 0.04 12.35
CA GLY A 133 15.85 0.46 11.46
C GLY A 133 14.43 0.09 11.90
N ILE A 134 13.51 0.22 10.96
CA ILE A 134 12.05 0.06 11.15
C ILE A 134 11.65 -1.33 10.64
N ILE A 135 10.84 -2.05 11.41
CA ILE A 135 10.42 -3.42 11.05
C ILE A 135 8.98 -3.50 10.54
N ALA A 136 8.18 -2.46 10.79
CA ALA A 136 6.85 -2.31 10.22
C ALA A 136 6.45 -0.83 10.20
N ALA A 137 5.61 -0.44 9.25
CA ALA A 137 5.08 0.91 9.13
C ALA A 137 3.67 0.92 8.54
N ILE A 138 2.89 1.93 8.90
CA ILE A 138 1.58 2.26 8.33
C ILE A 138 1.57 3.75 7.99
N LEU A 139 1.24 4.06 6.74
CA LEU A 139 1.16 5.43 6.23
C LEU A 139 -0.27 5.71 5.83
N ILE A 140 -0.87 6.71 6.48
CA ILE A 140 -2.25 7.13 6.24
C ILE A 140 -2.21 8.50 5.55
N THR A 141 -2.81 8.60 4.38
CA THR A 141 -2.99 9.87 3.68
C THR A 141 -4.46 10.26 3.67
N LEU A 142 -4.74 11.56 3.55
CA LEU A 142 -6.06 12.10 3.33
C LEU A 142 -6.23 12.26 1.82
N MET A 143 -7.18 11.52 1.25
CA MET A 143 -7.55 11.64 -0.14
C MET A 143 -8.83 12.46 -0.30
N PRO A 144 -9.14 12.98 -1.50
CA PRO A 144 -10.46 13.55 -1.78
C PRO A 144 -11.59 12.56 -1.44
N ALA A 145 -12.71 13.06 -0.89
CA ALA A 145 -13.78 12.22 -0.35
C ALA A 145 -14.63 11.46 -1.39
N GLY A 146 -14.36 11.60 -2.68
CA GLY A 146 -15.23 11.08 -3.73
C GLY A 146 -15.05 9.60 -3.98
N ASN A 147 -15.20 9.20 -5.23
CA ASN A 147 -15.29 7.80 -5.60
C ASN A 147 -13.92 7.12 -5.48
N LEU A 148 -13.79 6.10 -4.63
CA LEU A 148 -12.54 5.33 -4.52
C LEU A 148 -12.12 4.65 -5.84
N ARG A 149 -13.08 4.44 -6.76
CA ARG A 149 -12.79 3.93 -8.11
C ARG A 149 -12.26 5.00 -9.06
N ASN A 150 -12.51 6.28 -8.75
CA ASN A 150 -12.04 7.41 -9.51
C ASN A 150 -11.29 8.37 -8.60
N PHE A 151 -9.99 8.13 -8.43
CA PHE A 151 -9.09 9.00 -7.67
C PHE A 151 -8.99 10.44 -8.21
N THR A 152 -9.58 10.72 -9.37
CA THR A 152 -9.72 12.09 -9.91
C THR A 152 -11.01 12.77 -9.46
N ASP A 153 -11.81 12.17 -8.58
CA ASP A 153 -13.12 12.70 -8.18
C ASP A 153 -13.29 12.75 -6.65
N PRO A 154 -13.51 13.92 -6.03
CA PRO A 154 -13.33 15.25 -6.63
C PRO A 154 -11.83 15.54 -6.81
N ILE A 155 -11.49 16.32 -7.84
CA ILE A 155 -10.11 16.81 -8.01
C ILE A 155 -9.82 17.80 -6.89
N TRP A 156 -8.90 17.47 -5.97
CA TRP A 156 -8.14 18.54 -5.31
C TRP A 156 -7.31 19.20 -6.42
N GLN A 157 -7.63 20.46 -6.76
CA GLN A 157 -7.24 21.10 -8.03
C GLN A 157 -5.74 21.21 -8.34
N GLU A 158 -4.85 20.67 -7.51
CA GLU A 158 -3.42 20.38 -7.74
C GLU A 158 -2.73 20.07 -6.40
N SER A 159 -3.31 20.54 -5.29
CA SER A 159 -2.81 20.32 -3.93
C SER A 159 -3.95 20.22 -2.92
N SER A 160 -3.70 19.54 -1.80
CA SER A 160 -4.64 19.49 -0.68
C SER A 160 -4.83 20.88 -0.08
N PRO A 161 -6.08 21.29 0.21
CA PRO A 161 -6.30 22.52 0.95
C PRO A 161 -5.65 22.50 2.33
N LYS A 162 -5.13 23.64 2.79
CA LYS A 162 -4.33 23.73 4.02
C LYS A 162 -5.10 23.31 5.27
N ASP A 163 -6.42 23.46 5.24
CA ASP A 163 -7.37 23.14 6.29
C ASP A 163 -8.10 21.82 6.05
N ALA A 164 -7.71 21.03 5.05
CA ALA A 164 -8.39 19.80 4.65
C ALA A 164 -8.56 18.80 5.81
N LEU A 165 -7.56 18.70 6.70
CA LEU A 165 -7.63 17.86 7.90
C LEU A 165 -8.61 18.42 8.94
N THR A 166 -8.54 19.72 9.23
CA THR A 166 -9.37 20.36 10.26
C THR A 166 -10.84 20.47 9.86
N GLN A 167 -11.11 20.55 8.56
CA GLN A 167 -12.46 20.67 8.00
C GLN A 167 -12.99 19.34 7.44
N HIS A 168 -12.22 18.26 7.53
CA HIS A 168 -12.59 16.91 7.07
C HIS A 168 -13.00 16.87 5.59
N TRP A 169 -12.29 17.58 4.71
CA TRP A 169 -12.62 17.65 3.28
C TRP A 169 -12.33 16.36 2.49
N GLY A 170 -11.76 15.35 3.16
CA GLY A 170 -11.29 14.13 2.54
C GLY A 170 -11.67 12.88 3.31
N ARG A 171 -11.19 11.76 2.79
CA ARG A 171 -11.30 10.44 3.39
C ARG A 171 -9.89 9.92 3.74
N PRO A 172 -9.65 9.46 4.97
CA PRO A 172 -8.41 8.76 5.31
C PRO A 172 -8.26 7.51 4.46
N HIS A 173 -7.06 7.30 3.95
CA HIS A 173 -6.70 6.19 3.09
C HIS A 173 -5.43 5.51 3.61
N LEU A 174 -5.49 4.18 3.74
CA LEU A 174 -4.36 3.33 4.02
C LEU A 174 -3.52 3.21 2.75
N THR A 175 -2.50 4.04 2.65
CA THR A 175 -1.68 4.16 1.44
C THR A 175 -0.56 3.15 1.43
N TRP A 176 0.10 2.96 2.57
CA TRP A 176 1.08 1.89 2.73
C TRP A 176 0.90 1.17 4.06
N VAL A 177 0.98 -0.15 4.01
CA VAL A 177 1.20 -0.99 5.19
C VAL A 177 2.32 -1.95 4.86
N MET A 178 3.40 -1.88 5.64
CA MET A 178 4.65 -2.58 5.38
C MET A 178 5.05 -3.36 6.63
N THR A 179 5.54 -4.57 6.44
CA THR A 179 6.11 -5.38 7.51
C THR A 179 7.23 -6.21 6.93
N SER A 180 8.41 -6.12 7.55
CA SER A 180 9.56 -6.95 7.20
C SER A 180 9.16 -8.43 7.22
N PRO A 181 9.50 -9.25 6.20
CA PRO A 181 9.15 -10.67 6.15
C PRO A 181 9.63 -11.46 7.38
N SER A 182 10.78 -11.10 7.95
CA SER A 182 11.34 -11.69 9.18
C SER A 182 10.43 -11.51 10.41
N TYR A 183 9.54 -10.52 10.34
CA TYR A 183 8.59 -10.14 11.37
C TYR A 183 7.13 -10.35 10.98
N ALA A 184 6.89 -10.96 9.81
CA ALA A 184 5.55 -11.29 9.33
C ALA A 184 4.82 -12.22 10.31
N ARG A 185 3.48 -12.17 10.29
CA ARG A 185 2.59 -13.00 11.13
C ARG A 185 2.73 -12.79 12.65
N ARG A 186 3.42 -11.74 13.10
CA ARG A 186 3.52 -11.34 14.52
C ARG A 186 2.47 -10.32 14.97
N GLY A 187 1.54 -9.95 14.09
CA GLY A 187 0.49 -8.98 14.40
C GLY A 187 0.92 -7.50 14.28
N LEU A 188 2.13 -7.20 13.81
CA LEU A 188 2.66 -5.83 13.72
C LEU A 188 1.77 -4.88 12.91
N ALA A 189 1.46 -5.24 11.67
CA ALA A 189 0.57 -4.45 10.81
C ALA A 189 -0.82 -4.24 11.42
N ARG A 190 -1.33 -5.25 12.15
CA ARG A 190 -2.62 -5.17 12.83
C ARG A 190 -2.59 -4.20 14.00
N HIS A 191 -1.52 -4.25 14.80
CA HIS A 191 -1.31 -3.31 15.90
C HIS A 191 -1.19 -1.87 15.38
N LEU A 192 -0.41 -1.66 14.32
CA LEU A 192 -0.30 -0.37 13.64
C LEU A 192 -1.65 0.15 13.14
N LEU A 193 -2.47 -0.71 12.53
CA LEU A 193 -3.81 -0.36 12.09
C LEU A 193 -4.70 0.06 13.27
N GLN A 194 -4.65 -0.66 14.39
CA GLN A 194 -5.43 -0.29 15.58
C GLN A 194 -5.06 1.09 16.12
N LEU A 195 -3.76 1.44 16.14
CA LEU A 195 -3.29 2.77 16.53
C LEU A 195 -3.81 3.84 15.56
N ALA A 196 -3.68 3.59 14.25
CA ALA A 196 -4.19 4.50 13.23
C ALA A 196 -5.70 4.75 13.36
N LEU A 197 -6.51 3.72 13.60
CA LEU A 197 -7.97 3.88 13.77
C LEU A 197 -8.32 4.70 15.02
N LEU A 198 -7.59 4.52 16.12
CA LEU A 198 -7.79 5.31 17.35
C LEU A 198 -7.51 6.80 17.09
N GLU A 199 -6.43 7.10 16.39
CA GLU A 199 -6.09 8.48 16.02
C GLU A 199 -7.10 9.09 15.04
N LEU A 200 -7.48 8.34 14.00
CA LEU A 200 -8.50 8.78 13.05
C LEU A 200 -9.84 9.07 13.71
N LYS A 201 -10.23 8.24 14.69
CA LYS A 201 -11.43 8.46 15.50
C LYS A 201 -11.32 9.73 16.34
N GLN A 202 -10.19 9.98 17.00
CA GLN A 202 -9.95 11.22 17.75
C GLN A 202 -10.00 12.46 16.85
N LEU A 203 -9.50 12.32 15.62
CA LEU A 203 -9.60 13.36 14.60
C LEU A 203 -11.02 13.54 14.06
N GLY A 204 -12.00 12.69 14.39
CA GLY A 204 -13.40 12.80 13.95
C GLY A 204 -13.74 12.05 12.66
N TYR A 205 -12.84 11.22 12.14
CA TYR A 205 -13.12 10.36 10.99
C TYR A 205 -13.86 9.09 11.42
N SER A 206 -14.88 8.70 10.65
CA SER A 206 -15.69 7.50 10.88
C SER A 206 -15.21 6.27 10.11
N GLU A 207 -14.37 6.46 9.09
CA GLU A 207 -13.93 5.40 8.20
C GLU A 207 -12.48 5.57 7.72
N LEU A 208 -11.88 4.46 7.33
CA LEU A 208 -10.59 4.33 6.66
C LEU A 208 -10.78 3.55 5.36
N ALA A 209 -10.44 4.16 4.23
CA ALA A 209 -10.36 3.46 2.95
C ALA A 209 -9.01 2.75 2.78
N SER A 210 -8.98 1.77 1.90
CA SER A 210 -7.75 1.15 1.40
C SER A 210 -7.93 0.73 -0.05
N THR A 211 -6.84 0.76 -0.79
CA THR A 211 -6.73 0.23 -2.15
C THR A 211 -5.53 -0.68 -2.23
N PHE A 212 -5.73 -1.88 -2.77
CA PHE A 212 -4.67 -2.89 -2.88
C PHE A 212 -4.80 -3.65 -4.19
N LEU A 213 -3.71 -4.26 -4.65
CA LEU A 213 -3.73 -5.10 -5.84
C LEU A 213 -4.41 -6.44 -5.53
N LEU A 214 -5.34 -6.87 -6.39
CA LEU A 214 -6.09 -8.12 -6.21
C LEU A 214 -5.23 -9.37 -6.33
N ASP A 215 -4.10 -9.29 -7.03
CA ASP A 215 -3.10 -10.36 -7.13
C ASP A 215 -2.16 -10.41 -5.90
N ASN A 216 -2.14 -9.37 -5.07
CA ASN A 216 -1.52 -9.41 -3.75
C ASN A 216 -2.46 -10.10 -2.75
N VAL A 217 -2.57 -11.43 -2.87
CA VAL A 217 -3.41 -12.28 -2.02
C VAL A 217 -3.12 -12.09 -0.53
N PRO A 218 -1.86 -11.99 -0.05
CA PRO A 218 -1.58 -11.68 1.34
C PRO A 218 -2.22 -10.37 1.82
N SER A 219 -2.17 -9.31 1.00
CA SER A 219 -2.81 -8.03 1.32
C SER A 219 -4.33 -8.15 1.35
N LEU A 220 -4.95 -8.80 0.36
CA LEU A 220 -6.40 -9.04 0.33
C LEU A 220 -6.88 -9.78 1.60
N LEU A 221 -6.21 -10.89 1.95
CA LEU A 221 -6.55 -11.68 3.14
C LEU A 221 -6.30 -10.91 4.43
N TRP A 222 -5.25 -10.10 4.49
CA TRP A 222 -4.99 -9.24 5.64
C TRP A 222 -6.11 -8.23 5.85
N HIS A 223 -6.55 -7.52 4.80
CA HIS A 223 -7.67 -6.58 4.86
C HIS A 223 -8.94 -7.27 5.37
N TRP A 224 -9.33 -8.39 4.74
CA TRP A 224 -10.50 -9.16 5.15
C TRP A 224 -10.41 -9.60 6.63
N SER A 225 -9.26 -10.12 7.05
CA SER A 225 -9.03 -10.55 8.44
C SER A 225 -9.10 -9.40 9.45
N CYS A 226 -8.84 -8.16 9.01
CA CYS A 226 -8.91 -6.96 9.84
C CYS A 226 -10.32 -6.34 9.88
N GLY A 227 -11.30 -6.95 9.20
CA GLY A 227 -12.69 -6.49 9.19
C GLY A 227 -13.01 -5.50 8.08
N PHE A 228 -12.10 -5.29 7.12
CA PHE A 228 -12.41 -4.42 5.98
C PHE A 228 -13.56 -5.00 5.14
N HIS A 229 -14.53 -4.16 4.83
CA HIS A 229 -15.61 -4.45 3.88
C HIS A 229 -15.12 -4.20 2.46
N LEU A 230 -14.92 -5.28 1.72
CA LEU A 230 -14.58 -5.23 0.30
C LEU A 230 -15.74 -4.56 -0.46
N GLN A 231 -15.44 -3.46 -1.13
CA GLN A 231 -16.38 -2.86 -2.06
C GLN A 231 -16.47 -3.78 -3.28
N ALA A 232 -17.67 -4.06 -3.75
CA ALA A 232 -17.86 -4.94 -4.91
C ALA A 232 -16.95 -4.45 -6.04
N ALA A 233 -15.97 -5.28 -6.41
CA ALA A 233 -15.43 -5.25 -7.76
C ALA A 233 -16.58 -5.67 -8.70
N PHE A 234 -16.47 -5.45 -10.00
CA PHE A 234 -17.45 -5.92 -11.01
C PHE A 234 -18.65 -5.00 -11.23
N SER A 235 -18.39 -3.98 -12.04
CA SER A 235 -19.25 -3.66 -13.18
C SER A 235 -18.27 -3.33 -14.29
N GLU A 236 -18.13 -4.21 -15.27
CA GLU A 236 -17.53 -3.87 -16.58
C GLU A 236 -18.47 -2.94 -17.34
#